data_AF-A0ABD6QGQ5-F1
#
_entry.id   AF-A0ABD6QGQ5-F1
#
_cell.length_a   1.000
_cell.length_b   1.000
_cell.length_c   1.000
_cell.angle_alpha   90.00
_cell.angle_beta   90.00
_cell.angle_gamma   90.00
#
_symmetry.space_group_name_H-M   'P 1'
#
loop_
_entity.id
_entity.type
_entity.pdbx_description
1 polymer ?
#
loop_
_entity_poly.entity_id
_entity_poly.type
_entity_poly.pdbx_seq_one_letter_code
_entity_poly.pdbx_strand_id
1 'polypeptide(L)'
;MQEHPGRASNPVIKVHDLAWLEFEKPDLVKAEAFARAFGFEVAAHTGSELRLRGTDQGSPCALVRPGARSRFTAMAFTAADPRDLHRLAQHTGAAVRPLPDSLGGIAVELADPTGLPVRVVAGTHQLGQLRPQEPLPLNFGHDIARINATQRPPRAPARVQRLGHLVLQSTRYRETLDWYLEHLGLIVSDFLFFPGQRERGPAMSFIRCDRGMAPTDHHTLALALGPANRYVHSAFQVCDLDALAAGGQHLQDRGYQRSWGIGRHVQGSQLFDYWRDPDGLLVEHFTDGDMFDCTAAPEWAPFTASGLSQWGPPVNRNFLGTDPKSIPGEARSMLSALRSDNEFDLNRLFGLMKVAQS
;
A
#
# COMPACT_ATOMS: atom_id res chain seq x y z
N MET A 1 -9.37 -17.15 -24.82
CA MET A 1 -8.10 -17.00 -24.07
C MET A 1 -8.42 -17.33 -22.63
N GLN A 2 -7.66 -18.19 -21.95
CA GLN A 2 -7.97 -18.56 -20.56
C GLN A 2 -7.80 -17.33 -19.66
N GLU A 3 -8.74 -17.12 -18.73
CA GLU A 3 -8.63 -16.02 -17.78
C GLU A 3 -7.38 -16.17 -16.92
N HIS A 4 -6.85 -15.04 -16.44
CA HIS A 4 -5.70 -15.05 -15.58
C HIS A 4 -6.05 -15.75 -14.24
N PRO A 5 -5.31 -16.77 -13.79
CA PRO A 5 -5.69 -17.57 -12.62
C PRO A 5 -5.55 -16.81 -11.30
N GLY A 6 -4.79 -15.72 -11.28
CA GLY A 6 -4.56 -14.90 -10.07
C GLY A 6 -3.71 -15.58 -9.01
N ARG A 7 -3.04 -16.69 -9.35
CA ARG A 7 -2.05 -17.37 -8.49
C ARG A 7 -1.14 -18.24 -9.33
N ALA A 8 0.10 -18.40 -8.89
CA ALA A 8 1.00 -19.42 -9.42
C ALA A 8 0.64 -20.79 -8.82
N SER A 9 0.80 -21.86 -9.60
CA SER A 9 0.53 -23.23 -9.12
C SER A 9 1.60 -23.74 -8.14
N ASN A 10 2.85 -23.34 -8.35
CA ASN A 10 3.99 -23.72 -7.52
C ASN A 10 4.95 -22.53 -7.38
N PRO A 11 4.63 -21.54 -6.52
CA PRO A 11 5.51 -20.41 -6.31
C PRO A 11 6.82 -20.84 -5.63
N VAL A 12 7.89 -20.06 -5.85
CA VAL A 12 9.23 -20.35 -5.31
C VAL A 12 9.21 -20.37 -3.77
N ILE A 13 8.57 -19.35 -3.18
CA ILE A 13 8.35 -19.22 -1.74
C ILE A 13 6.98 -18.60 -1.48
N LYS A 14 6.59 -18.49 -0.21
CA LYS A 14 5.48 -17.64 0.23
C LYS A 14 5.98 -16.59 1.21
N VAL A 15 5.52 -15.36 1.05
CA VAL A 15 5.74 -14.28 2.03
C VAL A 15 4.58 -14.20 3.02
N HIS A 16 4.89 -13.81 4.25
CA HIS A 16 3.89 -13.68 5.31
C HIS A 16 3.14 -12.36 5.24
N ASP A 17 3.86 -11.24 5.07
CA ASP A 17 3.32 -9.88 4.98
C ASP A 17 4.42 -8.90 4.52
N LEU A 18 4.08 -7.64 4.26
CA LEU A 18 5.06 -6.54 4.19
C LEU A 18 5.79 -6.39 5.53
N ALA A 19 7.11 -6.30 5.46
CA ALA A 19 7.95 -6.02 6.61
C ALA A 19 8.07 -4.51 6.84
N TRP A 20 8.47 -3.75 5.82
CA TRP A 20 8.56 -2.29 5.83
C TRP A 20 8.68 -1.73 4.41
N LEU A 21 8.54 -0.40 4.30
CA LEU A 21 8.79 0.37 3.08
C LEU A 21 10.02 1.26 3.24
N GLU A 22 10.73 1.55 2.15
CA GLU A 22 11.92 2.41 2.16
C GLU A 22 11.71 3.66 1.32
N PHE A 23 12.08 4.81 1.89
CA PHE A 23 11.93 6.11 1.26
C PHE A 23 13.19 6.95 1.42
N GLU A 24 13.38 7.87 0.48
CA GLU A 24 14.30 8.99 0.63
C GLU A 24 13.54 10.29 0.79
N LYS A 25 14.07 11.19 1.62
CA LYS A 25 13.49 12.50 1.93
C LYS A 25 14.55 13.61 1.96
N PRO A 26 14.23 14.81 1.46
CA PRO A 26 15.16 15.95 1.50
C PRO A 26 15.32 16.51 2.92
N ASP A 27 14.34 16.31 3.79
CA ASP A 27 14.33 16.85 5.15
C ASP A 27 13.70 15.83 6.11
N LEU A 28 14.55 15.14 6.89
CA LEU A 28 14.08 14.14 7.86
C LEU A 28 13.30 14.77 9.03
N VAL A 29 13.58 16.02 9.37
CA VAL A 29 12.87 16.72 10.46
C VAL A 29 11.42 17.00 10.04
N LYS A 30 11.22 17.49 8.81
CA LYS A 30 9.86 17.66 8.25
C LYS A 30 9.15 16.33 8.05
N ALA A 31 9.86 15.30 7.60
CA ALA A 31 9.30 13.96 7.45
C ALA A 31 8.83 13.39 8.81
N GLU A 32 9.63 13.53 9.86
CA GLU A 32 9.25 13.11 11.22
C GLU A 32 8.05 13.92 11.75
N ALA A 33 8.06 15.24 11.57
CA ALA A 33 6.96 16.10 12.03
C ALA A 33 5.61 15.68 11.41
N PHE A 34 5.59 15.42 10.11
CA PHE A 34 4.41 14.86 9.44
C PHE A 34 4.09 13.46 9.95
N ALA A 35 5.07 12.55 10.04
CA ALA A 35 4.84 11.17 10.46
C ALA A 35 4.18 11.09 11.86
N ARG A 36 4.62 11.93 12.80
CA ARG A 36 4.02 12.02 14.14
C ARG A 36 2.60 12.59 14.11
N ALA A 37 2.35 13.60 13.28
CA ALA A 37 1.03 14.18 13.12
C ALA A 37 0.05 13.21 12.43
N PHE A 38 0.56 12.41 11.49
CA PHE A 38 -0.18 11.35 10.81
C PHE A 38 -0.56 10.25 11.80
N GLY A 39 0.39 9.80 12.62
CA GLY A 39 0.11 8.85 13.70
C GLY A 39 1.18 7.80 13.95
N PHE A 40 2.34 7.90 13.29
CA PHE A 40 3.47 7.03 13.55
C PHE A 40 4.18 7.35 14.86
N GLU A 41 4.76 6.31 15.43
CA GLU A 41 5.79 6.44 16.45
C GLU A 41 7.18 6.33 15.81
N VAL A 42 8.16 6.99 16.43
CA VAL A 42 9.55 6.96 15.95
C VAL A 42 10.31 5.92 16.75
N ALA A 43 10.67 4.82 16.09
CA ALA A 43 11.46 3.75 16.68
C ALA A 43 12.93 4.16 16.84
N ALA A 44 13.45 4.94 15.89
CA ALA A 44 14.79 5.50 15.93
C ALA A 44 14.88 6.73 15.01
N HIS A 45 15.68 7.71 15.40
CA HIS A 45 16.10 8.81 14.54
C HIS A 45 17.61 9.01 14.73
N THR A 46 18.38 8.79 13.67
CA THR A 46 19.81 9.07 13.59
C THR A 46 20.07 10.13 12.52
N GLY A 47 21.29 10.65 12.42
CA GLY A 47 21.64 11.58 11.35
C GLY A 47 21.51 11.01 9.92
N SER A 48 21.33 9.70 9.77
CA SER A 48 21.28 9.01 8.47
C SER A 48 19.99 8.21 8.21
N GLU A 49 19.11 8.07 9.21
CA GLU A 49 17.88 7.28 9.08
C GLU A 49 16.82 7.67 10.12
N LEU A 50 15.59 7.79 9.67
CA LEU A 50 14.38 7.87 10.48
C LEU A 50 13.61 6.54 10.32
N ARG A 51 13.34 5.85 11.44
CA ARG A 51 12.57 4.61 11.47
C ARG A 51 11.21 4.84 12.10
N LEU A 52 10.17 4.68 11.30
CA LEU A 52 8.78 4.85 11.68
C LEU A 52 8.16 3.49 12.00
N ARG A 53 7.30 3.42 13.02
CA ARG A 53 6.59 2.20 13.42
C ARG A 53 5.15 2.50 13.82
N GLY A 54 4.32 1.47 13.81
CA GLY A 54 3.00 1.49 14.44
C GLY A 54 3.04 1.07 15.92
N THR A 55 1.86 1.02 16.53
CA THR A 55 1.69 0.61 17.94
C THR A 55 1.78 -0.90 18.14
N ASP A 56 1.49 -1.69 17.11
CA ASP A 56 1.51 -3.14 17.22
C ASP A 56 2.96 -3.66 17.41
N GLN A 57 3.08 -4.85 17.96
CA GLN A 57 4.35 -5.56 17.98
C GLN A 57 4.71 -5.98 16.54
N GLY A 58 5.95 -5.73 16.11
CA GLY A 58 6.36 -6.11 14.77
C GLY A 58 7.61 -5.41 14.26
N SER A 59 7.73 -5.39 12.94
CA SER A 59 8.76 -4.64 12.20
C SER A 59 8.45 -3.13 12.17
N PRO A 60 9.44 -2.27 11.87
CA PRO A 60 9.18 -0.89 11.46
C PRO A 60 8.18 -0.84 10.31
N CYS A 61 7.37 0.21 10.20
CA CYS A 61 6.51 0.41 9.03
C CYS A 61 7.27 1.03 7.85
N ALA A 62 8.21 1.95 8.15
CA ALA A 62 9.01 2.61 7.12
C ALA A 62 10.42 2.97 7.60
N LEU A 63 11.38 2.87 6.68
CA LEU A 63 12.75 3.36 6.83
C LEU A 63 12.93 4.55 5.90
N VAL A 64 13.28 5.71 6.46
CA VAL A 64 13.38 6.96 5.71
C VAL A 64 14.81 7.48 5.80
N ARG A 65 15.46 7.67 4.66
CA ARG A 65 16.87 8.11 4.57
C ARG A 65 16.98 9.49 3.92
N PRO A 66 18.05 10.26 4.19
CA PRO A 66 18.30 11.51 3.49
C PRO A 66 18.50 11.26 1.99
N GLY A 67 17.91 12.12 1.15
CA GLY A 67 18.12 12.09 -0.29
C GLY A 67 17.76 13.41 -0.94
N ALA A 68 18.30 13.70 -2.12
CA ALA A 68 18.10 15.00 -2.78
C ALA A 68 16.63 15.29 -3.15
N ARG A 69 15.79 14.25 -3.25
CA ARG A 69 14.36 14.34 -3.59
C ARG A 69 13.58 13.27 -2.86
N SER A 70 12.32 13.57 -2.57
CA SER A 70 11.35 12.60 -2.05
C SER A 70 11.13 11.48 -3.07
N ARG A 71 11.36 10.23 -2.68
CA ARG A 71 10.99 9.05 -3.49
C ARG A 71 10.85 7.79 -2.65
N PHE A 72 10.02 6.88 -3.13
CA PHE A 72 10.01 5.50 -2.71
C PHE A 72 11.19 4.75 -3.35
N THR A 73 11.89 3.90 -2.60
CA THR A 73 13.14 3.26 -3.05
C THR A 73 13.13 1.74 -2.99
N ALA A 74 12.40 1.13 -2.05
CA ALA A 74 12.32 -0.32 -1.92
C ALA A 74 11.13 -0.76 -1.06
N MET A 75 10.72 -2.01 -1.19
CA MET A 75 9.86 -2.69 -0.21
C MET A 75 10.55 -3.93 0.35
N ALA A 76 10.18 -4.31 1.56
CA ALA A 76 10.59 -5.56 2.17
C ALA A 76 9.36 -6.41 2.53
N PHE A 77 9.45 -7.72 2.31
CA PHE A 77 8.49 -8.72 2.74
C PHE A 77 9.12 -9.65 3.78
N THR A 78 8.34 -10.05 4.78
CA THR A 78 8.74 -11.11 5.72
C THR A 78 8.53 -12.47 5.06
N ALA A 79 9.53 -13.35 5.03
CA ALA A 79 9.35 -14.71 4.56
C ALA A 79 8.42 -15.51 5.49
N ALA A 80 7.58 -16.39 4.94
CA ALA A 80 6.76 -17.27 5.77
C ALA A 80 7.60 -18.31 6.54
N ASP A 81 8.71 -18.76 5.95
CA ASP A 81 9.70 -19.63 6.57
C ASP A 81 11.11 -19.04 6.37
N PRO A 82 11.94 -18.85 7.41
CA PRO A 82 13.31 -18.37 7.24
C PRO A 82 14.17 -19.18 6.24
N ARG A 83 13.87 -20.47 6.06
CA ARG A 83 14.55 -21.34 5.09
C ARG A 83 14.24 -20.96 3.64
N ASP A 84 13.14 -20.25 3.41
CA ASP A 84 12.72 -19.81 2.07
C ASP A 84 13.71 -18.81 1.46
N LEU A 85 14.44 -18.04 2.28
CA LEU A 85 15.48 -17.14 1.75
C LEU A 85 16.56 -17.91 0.98
N HIS A 86 16.94 -19.11 1.44
CA HIS A 86 17.93 -19.91 0.73
C HIS A 86 17.37 -20.49 -0.57
N ARG A 87 16.09 -20.90 -0.59
CA ARG A 87 15.42 -21.36 -1.82
C ARG A 87 15.30 -20.24 -2.84
N LEU A 88 14.89 -19.05 -2.38
CA LEU A 88 14.77 -17.87 -3.22
C LEU A 88 16.12 -17.43 -3.79
N ALA A 89 17.17 -17.41 -2.96
CA ALA A 89 18.53 -17.11 -3.38
C ALA A 89 19.03 -18.10 -4.44
N GLN A 90 18.84 -19.41 -4.22
CA GLN A 90 19.21 -20.44 -5.19
C GLN A 90 18.46 -20.30 -6.52
N HIS A 91 17.15 -20.03 -6.47
CA HIS A 91 16.32 -19.87 -7.66
C HIS A 91 16.70 -18.65 -8.49
N THR A 92 17.01 -17.54 -7.83
CA THR A 92 17.28 -16.25 -8.48
C THR A 92 18.76 -15.98 -8.76
N GLY A 93 19.66 -16.79 -8.21
CA GLY A 93 21.11 -16.54 -8.22
C GLY A 93 21.54 -15.39 -7.29
N ALA A 94 20.62 -14.85 -6.48
CA ALA A 94 20.93 -13.83 -5.49
C ALA A 94 21.67 -14.41 -4.27
N ALA A 95 22.23 -13.52 -3.45
CA ALA A 95 22.90 -13.90 -2.21
C ALA A 95 22.03 -13.57 -0.99
N VAL A 96 22.03 -14.47 0.00
CA VAL A 96 21.54 -14.18 1.35
C VAL A 96 22.59 -13.31 2.05
N ARG A 97 22.17 -12.15 2.56
CA ARG A 97 23.06 -11.18 3.23
C ARG A 97 22.52 -10.83 4.62
N PRO A 98 23.40 -10.61 5.62
CA PRO A 98 22.96 -10.04 6.88
C PRO A 98 22.39 -8.63 6.67
N LEU A 99 21.31 -8.32 7.37
CA LEU A 99 20.81 -6.96 7.51
C LEU A 99 21.69 -6.18 8.51
N PRO A 100 21.65 -4.84 8.51
CA PRO A 100 22.30 -4.04 9.54
C PRO A 100 21.87 -4.50 10.94
N ASP A 101 22.79 -4.49 11.91
CA ASP A 101 22.54 -4.90 13.31
C ASP A 101 21.30 -4.21 13.92
N SER A 102 21.01 -2.99 13.49
CA SER A 102 19.84 -2.22 13.93
C SER A 102 18.50 -2.82 13.54
N LEU A 103 18.45 -3.62 12.48
CA LEU A 103 17.28 -4.37 12.01
C LEU A 103 17.37 -5.85 12.38
N GLY A 104 18.59 -6.40 12.43
CA GLY A 104 18.83 -7.82 12.69
C GLY A 104 18.35 -8.74 11.56
N GLY A 105 18.79 -9.99 11.59
CA GLY A 105 18.38 -11.01 10.64
C GLY A 105 19.10 -10.96 9.29
N ILE A 106 18.49 -11.58 8.29
CA ILE A 106 19.05 -11.78 6.96
C ILE A 106 18.03 -11.38 5.88
N ALA A 107 18.52 -11.08 4.70
CA ALA A 107 17.71 -10.70 3.55
C ALA A 107 18.24 -11.31 2.24
N VAL A 108 17.33 -11.53 1.29
CA VAL A 108 17.62 -11.65 -0.14
C VAL A 108 17.11 -10.38 -0.81
N GLU A 109 17.96 -9.73 -1.60
CA GLU A 109 17.60 -8.53 -2.37
C GLU A 109 17.43 -8.91 -3.85
N LEU A 110 16.26 -8.58 -4.38
CA LEU A 110 15.85 -8.80 -5.76
C LEU A 110 15.46 -7.45 -6.39
N ALA A 111 15.21 -7.46 -7.70
CA ALA A 111 14.51 -6.38 -8.38
C ALA A 111 13.30 -6.97 -9.10
N ASP A 112 12.16 -6.30 -9.00
CA ASP A 112 10.99 -6.67 -9.80
C ASP A 112 11.20 -6.31 -11.29
N PRO A 113 10.30 -6.70 -12.21
CA PRO A 113 10.45 -6.41 -13.64
C PRO A 113 10.49 -4.92 -14.02
N THR A 114 10.16 -4.02 -13.08
CA THR A 114 10.27 -2.56 -13.24
C THR A 114 11.63 -2.03 -12.79
N GLY A 115 12.46 -2.86 -12.17
CA GLY A 115 13.74 -2.52 -11.57
C GLY A 115 13.62 -2.02 -10.12
N LEU A 116 12.44 -2.12 -9.50
CA LEU A 116 12.23 -1.71 -8.11
C LEU A 116 12.87 -2.75 -7.17
N PRO A 117 13.74 -2.33 -6.23
CA PRO A 117 14.28 -3.22 -5.22
C PRO A 117 13.20 -3.85 -4.33
N VAL A 118 13.22 -5.18 -4.24
CA VAL A 118 12.33 -5.99 -3.40
C VAL A 118 13.20 -6.84 -2.48
N ARG A 119 13.02 -6.72 -1.18
CA ARG A 119 13.72 -7.52 -0.18
C ARG A 119 12.80 -8.59 0.39
N VAL A 120 13.33 -9.78 0.60
CA VAL A 120 12.68 -10.82 1.42
C VAL A 120 13.54 -11.06 2.64
N VAL A 121 12.97 -10.87 3.82
CA VAL A 121 13.71 -10.83 5.10
C VAL A 121 13.25 -11.92 6.06
N ALA A 122 14.15 -12.36 6.93
CA ALA A 122 13.83 -13.30 8.00
C ALA A 122 14.71 -13.06 9.24
N GLY A 123 14.16 -13.38 10.42
CA GLY A 123 14.87 -13.26 11.70
C GLY A 123 15.17 -11.82 12.13
N THR A 124 14.36 -10.86 11.67
CA THR A 124 14.51 -9.45 12.03
C THR A 124 14.09 -9.20 13.48
N HIS A 125 14.69 -8.19 14.10
CA HIS A 125 14.32 -7.72 15.42
C HIS A 125 12.85 -7.29 15.44
N GLN A 126 12.14 -7.76 16.46
CA GLN A 126 10.75 -7.41 16.70
C GLN A 126 10.68 -6.27 17.72
N LEU A 127 10.01 -5.18 17.35
CA LEU A 127 9.76 -4.06 18.24
C LEU A 127 8.56 -4.41 19.14
N GLY A 128 8.73 -4.29 20.46
CA GLY A 128 7.65 -4.61 21.42
C GLY A 128 6.43 -3.71 21.26
N GLN A 129 5.24 -4.22 21.63
CA GLN A 129 3.97 -3.50 21.53
C GLN A 129 4.00 -2.19 22.33
N LEU A 130 3.49 -1.12 21.72
CA LEU A 130 3.24 0.15 22.39
C LEU A 130 1.79 0.19 22.86
N ARG A 131 1.47 1.18 23.71
CA ARG A 131 0.06 1.45 24.06
C ARG A 131 -0.75 1.57 22.76
N PRO A 132 -1.86 0.87 22.55
CA PRO A 132 -2.72 1.10 21.39
C PRO A 132 -3.61 2.34 21.58
N GLN A 133 -4.24 2.80 20.51
CA GLN A 133 -5.45 3.62 20.60
C GLN A 133 -6.64 2.68 20.62
N GLU A 134 -7.40 2.69 21.71
CA GLU A 134 -8.56 1.80 21.88
C GLU A 134 -9.79 2.37 21.16
N PRO A 135 -10.57 1.54 20.44
CA PRO A 135 -11.86 1.94 19.92
C PRO A 135 -12.78 2.44 21.02
N LEU A 136 -13.57 3.46 20.72
CA LEU A 136 -14.52 3.99 21.69
C LEU A 136 -15.80 3.13 21.69
N PRO A 137 -16.48 2.95 22.84
CA PRO A 137 -17.72 2.17 22.90
C PRO A 137 -18.83 2.80 22.04
N LEU A 138 -19.30 2.09 21.03
CA LEU A 138 -20.39 2.55 20.16
C LEU A 138 -21.73 1.95 20.60
N ASN A 139 -22.80 2.73 20.41
CA ASN A 139 -24.16 2.19 20.39
C ASN A 139 -24.45 1.78 18.94
N PHE A 140 -24.87 0.54 18.71
CA PHE A 140 -25.10 0.00 17.37
C PHE A 140 -26.57 -0.34 17.17
N GLY A 141 -27.29 0.47 16.39
CA GLY A 141 -28.72 0.26 16.16
C GLY A 141 -29.52 0.26 17.47
N HIS A 142 -30.07 -0.91 17.82
CA HIS A 142 -30.82 -1.13 19.07
C HIS A 142 -29.94 -1.60 20.24
N ASP A 143 -28.67 -1.91 20.02
CA ASP A 143 -27.72 -2.31 21.06
C ASP A 143 -27.09 -1.07 21.70
N ILE A 144 -27.62 -0.70 22.88
CA ILE A 144 -27.21 0.50 23.61
C ILE A 144 -26.25 0.14 24.74
N ALA A 145 -24.96 0.41 24.52
CA ALA A 145 -23.89 0.21 25.52
C ALA A 145 -23.66 1.43 26.41
N ARG A 146 -23.92 2.65 25.91
CA ARG A 146 -23.71 3.91 26.61
C ARG A 146 -25.02 4.51 27.13
N ILE A 147 -25.25 4.40 28.44
CA ILE A 147 -26.38 5.04 29.16
C ILE A 147 -25.84 6.21 29.98
N ASN A 148 -26.43 7.41 29.83
CA ASN A 148 -25.99 8.64 30.50
C ASN A 148 -24.50 8.99 30.30
N ALA A 149 -23.85 8.43 29.27
CA ALA A 149 -22.44 8.62 28.96
C ALA A 149 -22.26 9.21 27.55
N THR A 150 -21.59 10.36 27.47
CA THR A 150 -21.29 11.04 26.20
C THR A 150 -19.91 10.66 25.66
N GLN A 151 -19.73 10.73 24.35
CA GLN A 151 -18.45 10.47 23.69
C GLN A 151 -17.97 11.72 22.93
N ARG A 152 -16.68 12.00 23.02
CA ARG A 152 -15.98 13.10 22.34
C ARG A 152 -14.60 12.57 21.89
N PRO A 153 -14.48 11.98 20.70
CA PRO A 153 -13.20 11.49 20.20
C PRO A 153 -12.18 12.64 20.16
N PRO A 154 -10.97 12.47 20.71
CA PRO A 154 -9.97 13.53 20.74
C PRO A 154 -9.45 13.80 19.33
N ARG A 155 -9.29 15.08 18.97
CA ARG A 155 -8.58 15.51 17.76
C ARG A 155 -7.06 15.40 17.96
N ALA A 156 -6.60 14.17 18.05
CA ALA A 156 -5.20 13.77 18.22
C ALA A 156 -4.75 12.93 17.00
N PRO A 157 -3.44 12.65 16.81
CA PRO A 157 -3.01 11.76 15.74
C PRO A 157 -3.75 10.42 15.82
N ALA A 158 -4.23 9.92 14.68
CA ALA A 158 -4.83 8.59 14.60
C ALA A 158 -3.69 7.57 14.68
N ARG A 159 -3.53 6.89 15.82
CA ARG A 159 -2.32 6.11 16.06
C ARG A 159 -2.27 4.92 15.10
N VAL A 160 -1.24 4.90 14.27
CA VAL A 160 -1.00 3.83 13.31
C VAL A 160 -0.74 2.54 14.09
N GLN A 161 -1.51 1.51 13.80
CA GLN A 161 -1.35 0.17 14.37
C GLN A 161 -0.24 -0.59 13.65
N ARG A 162 -0.31 -0.65 12.32
CA ARG A 162 0.64 -1.35 11.45
C ARG A 162 0.63 -0.82 10.00
N LEU A 163 1.59 -1.27 9.21
CA LEU A 163 1.55 -1.18 7.74
C LEU A 163 0.53 -2.18 7.21
N GLY A 164 -0.34 -1.74 6.29
CA GLY A 164 -1.29 -2.60 5.59
C GLY A 164 -0.82 -2.93 4.19
N HIS A 165 -0.93 -1.97 3.28
CA HIS A 165 -0.65 -2.20 1.88
C HIS A 165 0.20 -1.13 1.20
N LEU A 166 0.76 -1.52 0.05
CA LEU A 166 1.45 -0.67 -0.90
C LEU A 166 0.73 -0.71 -2.26
N VAL A 167 0.58 0.43 -2.90
CA VAL A 167 0.03 0.52 -4.26
C VAL A 167 1.07 1.10 -5.20
N LEU A 168 1.31 0.39 -6.30
CA LEU A 168 2.27 0.76 -7.33
C LEU A 168 1.60 0.84 -8.69
N GLN A 169 2.16 1.68 -9.54
CA GLN A 169 1.86 1.75 -10.95
C GLN A 169 3.03 1.17 -11.74
N SER A 170 2.74 0.41 -12.80
CA SER A 170 3.73 -0.20 -13.68
C SER A 170 3.33 -0.04 -15.15
N THR A 171 4.32 0.15 -16.03
CA THR A 171 4.15 0.05 -17.50
C THR A 171 4.21 -1.40 -18.00
N ARG A 172 4.70 -2.33 -17.17
CA ARG A 172 4.83 -3.78 -17.43
C ARG A 172 4.01 -4.56 -16.40
N TYR A 173 2.74 -4.18 -16.28
CA TYR A 173 1.85 -4.60 -15.20
C TYR A 173 1.71 -6.13 -15.07
N ARG A 174 1.41 -6.86 -16.15
CA ARG A 174 1.17 -8.31 -16.08
C ARG A 174 2.44 -9.05 -15.74
N GLU A 175 3.55 -8.70 -16.37
CA GLU A 175 4.85 -9.28 -16.05
C GLU A 175 5.24 -9.03 -14.59
N THR A 176 5.00 -7.81 -14.10
CA THR A 176 5.23 -7.44 -12.70
C THR A 176 4.35 -8.26 -11.77
N LEU A 177 3.04 -8.37 -12.05
CA LEU A 177 2.11 -9.18 -11.29
C LEU A 177 2.59 -10.64 -11.22
N ASP A 178 2.84 -11.26 -12.36
CA ASP A 178 3.22 -12.66 -12.47
C ASP A 178 4.51 -12.94 -11.69
N TRP A 179 5.48 -12.02 -11.74
CA TRP A 179 6.69 -12.11 -10.94
C TRP A 179 6.39 -12.20 -9.43
N TYR A 180 5.50 -11.36 -8.91
CA TYR A 180 5.11 -11.40 -7.49
C TYR A 180 4.33 -12.69 -7.13
N LEU A 181 3.46 -13.17 -8.02
CA LEU A 181 2.72 -14.43 -7.81
C LEU A 181 3.66 -15.64 -7.82
N GLU A 182 4.61 -15.68 -8.75
CA GLU A 182 5.54 -16.80 -8.96
C GLU A 182 6.66 -16.83 -7.92
N HIS A 183 7.26 -15.69 -7.60
CA HIS A 183 8.43 -15.66 -6.73
C HIS A 183 8.04 -15.57 -5.25
N LEU A 184 7.00 -14.80 -4.92
CA LEU A 184 6.62 -14.53 -3.53
C LEU A 184 5.34 -15.22 -3.09
N GLY A 185 4.67 -15.95 -4.00
CA GLY A 185 3.48 -16.73 -3.68
C GLY A 185 2.28 -15.88 -3.27
N LEU A 186 2.25 -14.62 -3.68
CA LEU A 186 1.10 -13.77 -3.52
C LEU A 186 -0.06 -14.27 -4.40
N ILE A 187 -1.30 -13.92 -4.06
CA ILE A 187 -2.51 -14.32 -4.78
C ILE A 187 -3.49 -13.15 -4.92
N VAL A 188 -4.25 -13.12 -6.00
CA VAL A 188 -5.15 -12.01 -6.33
C VAL A 188 -6.49 -12.17 -5.63
N SER A 189 -7.00 -11.09 -5.06
CA SER A 189 -8.35 -10.97 -4.50
C SER A 189 -9.30 -10.36 -5.53
N ASP A 190 -8.88 -9.30 -6.23
CA ASP A 190 -9.66 -8.66 -7.29
C ASP A 190 -8.81 -8.32 -8.50
N PHE A 191 -9.41 -8.46 -9.67
CA PHE A 191 -8.95 -7.92 -10.94
C PHE A 191 -9.86 -6.80 -11.42
N LEU A 192 -9.28 -5.65 -11.75
CA LEU A 192 -9.99 -4.61 -12.49
C LEU A 192 -9.53 -4.55 -13.93
N PHE A 193 -10.45 -4.27 -14.85
CA PHE A 193 -10.16 -4.08 -16.28
C PHE A 193 -10.72 -2.75 -16.78
N PHE A 194 -10.06 -2.12 -17.75
CA PHE A 194 -10.59 -0.88 -18.33
C PHE A 194 -11.95 -1.13 -19.02
N PRO A 195 -12.93 -0.21 -18.91
CA PRO A 195 -14.25 -0.39 -19.51
C PRO A 195 -14.19 -0.72 -21.01
N GLY A 196 -14.86 -1.81 -21.40
CA GLY A 196 -14.83 -2.32 -22.78
C GLY A 196 -13.54 -3.05 -23.17
N GLN A 197 -12.64 -3.33 -22.22
CA GLN A 197 -11.35 -4.00 -22.49
C GLN A 197 -11.16 -5.29 -21.67
N ARG A 198 -12.24 -5.94 -21.22
CA ARG A 198 -12.20 -7.20 -20.46
C ARG A 198 -11.34 -8.27 -21.14
N GLU A 199 -11.49 -8.42 -22.46
CA GLU A 199 -10.78 -9.38 -23.30
C GLU A 199 -9.27 -9.15 -23.35
N ARG A 200 -8.81 -7.93 -23.04
CA ARG A 200 -7.39 -7.59 -22.95
C ARG A 200 -6.78 -7.98 -21.61
N GLY A 201 -7.57 -8.57 -20.71
CA GLY A 201 -7.16 -8.91 -19.36
C GLY A 201 -7.14 -7.69 -18.41
N PRO A 202 -6.58 -7.90 -17.20
CA PRO A 202 -6.67 -6.91 -16.15
C PRO A 202 -5.77 -5.72 -16.42
N ALA A 203 -6.12 -4.60 -15.82
CA ALA A 203 -5.37 -3.35 -15.77
C ALA A 203 -5.07 -2.92 -14.33
N MET A 204 -5.64 -3.58 -13.32
CA MET A 204 -5.26 -3.44 -11.93
C MET A 204 -5.54 -4.73 -11.17
N SER A 205 -4.77 -5.00 -10.13
CA SER A 205 -4.96 -6.13 -9.22
C SER A 205 -4.80 -5.71 -7.77
N PHE A 206 -5.67 -6.25 -6.92
CA PHE A 206 -5.54 -6.25 -5.47
C PHE A 206 -5.02 -7.63 -5.05
N ILE A 207 -3.88 -7.66 -4.37
CA ILE A 207 -3.06 -8.86 -4.21
C ILE A 207 -2.77 -9.08 -2.73
N ARG A 208 -3.17 -10.24 -2.19
CA ARG A 208 -2.98 -10.64 -0.79
C ARG A 208 -1.86 -11.67 -0.63
N CYS A 209 -1.37 -11.81 0.60
CA CYS A 209 -0.50 -12.91 0.97
C CYS A 209 -1.27 -14.23 1.05
N ASP A 210 -0.68 -15.33 0.57
CA ASP A 210 -1.26 -16.66 0.74
C ASP A 210 -0.73 -17.32 2.01
N ARG A 211 -1.52 -17.27 3.09
CA ARG A 211 -1.24 -17.96 4.36
C ARG A 211 -2.08 -19.23 4.53
N GLY A 212 -2.55 -19.82 3.43
CA GLY A 212 -3.47 -20.95 3.45
C GLY A 212 -4.85 -20.54 3.98
N MET A 213 -5.37 -21.30 4.95
CA MET A 213 -6.68 -21.03 5.56
C MET A 213 -6.65 -19.88 6.59
N ALA A 214 -5.47 -19.36 6.93
CA ALA A 214 -5.37 -18.21 7.83
C ALA A 214 -5.73 -16.93 7.07
N PRO A 215 -6.75 -16.15 7.52
CA PRO A 215 -7.13 -14.93 6.82
C PRO A 215 -6.01 -13.89 6.79
N THR A 216 -5.98 -13.13 5.71
CA THR A 216 -5.08 -12.00 5.44
C THR A 216 -5.90 -10.81 4.96
N ASP A 217 -5.32 -9.62 5.02
CA ASP A 217 -5.94 -8.44 4.41
C ASP A 217 -6.33 -8.73 2.96
N HIS A 218 -7.43 -8.13 2.52
CA HIS A 218 -7.88 -8.17 1.14
C HIS A 218 -6.74 -7.93 0.14
N HIS A 219 -5.79 -7.06 0.49
CA HIS A 219 -4.55 -6.89 -0.24
C HIS A 219 -3.44 -6.36 0.67
N THR A 220 -2.24 -6.83 0.40
CA THR A 220 -0.97 -6.29 0.92
C THR A 220 -0.24 -5.50 -0.17
N LEU A 221 -0.50 -5.82 -1.45
CA LEU A 221 0.02 -5.12 -2.61
C LEU A 221 -1.13 -4.85 -3.59
N ALA A 222 -1.15 -3.67 -4.20
CA ALA A 222 -1.95 -3.45 -5.40
C ALA A 222 -1.08 -2.93 -6.55
N LEU A 223 -1.35 -3.42 -7.75
CA LEU A 223 -0.62 -3.04 -8.97
C LEU A 223 -1.61 -2.50 -9.98
N ALA A 224 -1.33 -1.33 -10.54
CA ALA A 224 -2.11 -0.73 -11.61
C ALA A 224 -1.25 -0.52 -12.87
N LEU A 225 -1.81 -0.82 -14.03
CA LEU A 225 -1.24 -0.47 -15.32
C LEU A 225 -1.35 1.04 -15.52
N GLY A 226 -0.23 1.68 -15.84
CA GLY A 226 -0.22 3.10 -16.17
C GLY A 226 1.02 3.53 -16.96
N PRO A 227 1.15 4.83 -17.25
CA PRO A 227 2.18 5.36 -18.14
C PRO A 227 3.56 5.49 -17.49
N ALA A 228 3.73 5.11 -16.22
CA ALA A 228 5.02 5.16 -15.54
C ALA A 228 5.12 4.12 -14.42
N ASN A 229 6.34 3.68 -14.14
CA ASN A 229 6.64 2.92 -12.93
C ASN A 229 6.74 3.91 -11.75
N ARG A 230 5.81 3.85 -10.79
CA ARG A 230 5.82 4.77 -9.64
C ARG A 230 5.09 4.24 -8.42
N TYR A 231 5.48 4.76 -7.27
CA TYR A 231 4.69 4.72 -6.04
C TYR A 231 3.38 5.48 -6.24
N VAL A 232 2.26 4.87 -5.86
CA VAL A 232 0.93 5.51 -5.84
C VAL A 232 0.61 5.95 -4.42
N HIS A 233 0.51 5.00 -3.49
CA HIS A 233 0.36 5.28 -2.06
C HIS A 233 0.74 4.06 -1.22
N SER A 234 0.82 4.26 0.10
CA SER A 234 0.89 3.21 1.10
C SER A 234 -0.10 3.50 2.22
N ALA A 235 -0.65 2.46 2.81
CA ALA A 235 -1.71 2.57 3.80
C ALA A 235 -1.34 1.96 5.14
N PHE A 236 -1.88 2.59 6.18
CA PHE A 236 -1.54 2.30 7.57
C PHE A 236 -2.82 2.15 8.40
N GLN A 237 -2.93 1.03 9.10
CA GLN A 237 -4.15 0.69 9.81
C GLN A 237 -4.32 1.60 11.04
N VAL A 238 -5.54 2.07 11.28
CA VAL A 238 -5.96 2.74 12.52
C VAL A 238 -7.14 2.01 13.15
N CYS A 239 -7.40 2.27 14.44
CA CYS A 239 -8.27 1.40 15.22
C CYS A 239 -9.75 1.39 14.81
N ASP A 240 -10.32 2.55 14.43
CA ASP A 240 -11.72 2.67 14.05
C ASP A 240 -12.00 3.96 13.24
N LEU A 241 -13.26 4.13 12.82
CA LEU A 241 -13.72 5.29 12.07
C LEU A 241 -13.60 6.60 12.86
N ASP A 242 -13.82 6.58 14.18
CA ASP A 242 -13.76 7.78 15.01
C ASP A 242 -12.32 8.28 15.15
N ALA A 243 -11.35 7.39 15.32
CA ALA A 243 -9.92 7.70 15.30
C ALA A 243 -9.50 8.25 13.94
N LEU A 244 -9.91 7.60 12.85
CA LEU A 244 -9.64 8.03 11.48
C LEU A 244 -10.21 9.45 11.24
N ALA A 245 -11.47 9.69 11.61
CA ALA A 245 -12.12 11.00 11.42
C ALA A 245 -11.54 12.10 12.30
N ALA A 246 -11.34 11.84 13.60
CA ALA A 246 -10.80 12.83 14.53
C ALA A 246 -9.31 13.12 14.26
N GLY A 247 -8.53 12.11 13.88
CA GLY A 247 -7.16 12.28 13.40
C GLY A 247 -7.08 13.07 12.10
N GLY A 248 -8.05 12.89 11.20
CA GLY A 248 -8.16 13.74 10.02
C GLY A 248 -8.44 15.21 10.37
N GLN A 249 -9.20 15.50 11.44
CA GLN A 249 -9.34 16.89 11.93
C GLN A 249 -8.03 17.42 12.51
N HIS A 250 -7.31 16.60 13.27
CA HIS A 250 -5.99 16.95 13.81
C HIS A 250 -4.96 17.34 12.73
N LEU A 251 -4.95 16.59 11.61
CA LEU A 251 -4.08 16.87 10.47
C LEU A 251 -4.45 18.19 9.77
N GLN A 252 -5.75 18.45 9.57
CA GLN A 252 -6.26 19.73 9.06
C GLN A 252 -5.88 20.91 9.96
N ASP A 253 -6.05 20.77 11.27
CA ASP A 253 -5.71 21.82 12.26
C ASP A 253 -4.19 22.16 12.23
N ARG A 254 -3.36 21.26 11.69
CA ARG A 254 -1.91 21.46 11.46
C ARG A 254 -1.55 21.95 10.05
N GLY A 255 -2.55 22.16 9.19
CA GLY A 255 -2.36 22.64 7.82
C GLY A 255 -1.95 21.56 6.82
N TYR A 256 -2.05 20.27 7.17
CA TYR A 256 -1.82 19.20 6.19
C TYR A 256 -3.00 19.06 5.22
N GLN A 257 -2.72 18.53 4.03
CA GLN A 257 -3.67 18.47 2.95
C GLN A 257 -4.31 17.09 2.83
N ARG A 258 -5.62 17.02 3.06
CA ARG A 258 -6.42 15.84 2.68
C ARG A 258 -6.48 15.75 1.16
N SER A 259 -6.12 14.58 0.62
CA SER A 259 -6.22 14.27 -0.79
C SER A 259 -7.58 13.69 -1.15
N TRP A 260 -8.16 12.78 -0.36
CA TRP A 260 -9.50 12.20 -0.63
C TRP A 260 -10.00 11.48 0.63
N GLY A 261 -11.32 11.41 0.80
CA GLY A 261 -11.95 10.79 1.97
C GLY A 261 -12.71 11.78 2.86
N ILE A 262 -13.36 11.31 3.91
CA ILE A 262 -13.46 9.89 4.32
C ILE A 262 -14.46 9.15 3.42
N GLY A 263 -14.16 7.90 3.10
CA GLY A 263 -15.08 7.04 2.35
C GLY A 263 -14.89 5.57 2.65
N ARG A 264 -15.62 4.72 1.94
CA ARG A 264 -15.47 3.26 1.95
C ARG A 264 -15.19 2.75 0.54
N HIS A 265 -14.15 1.94 0.39
CA HIS A 265 -13.80 1.34 -0.89
C HIS A 265 -14.78 0.25 -1.32
N VAL A 266 -14.93 0.06 -2.64
CA VAL A 266 -15.65 -1.12 -3.17
C VAL A 266 -14.79 -2.36 -2.96
N GLN A 267 -13.54 -2.36 -3.42
CA GLN A 267 -12.61 -3.47 -3.25
C GLN A 267 -12.09 -3.53 -1.81
N GLY A 268 -12.22 -4.71 -1.17
CA GLY A 268 -11.81 -4.96 0.20
C GLY A 268 -12.57 -4.19 1.28
N SER A 269 -13.63 -3.49 0.91
CA SER A 269 -14.56 -2.77 1.80
C SER A 269 -13.96 -1.80 2.83
N GLN A 270 -12.66 -1.51 2.79
CA GLN A 270 -12.01 -0.72 3.84
C GLN A 270 -12.48 0.74 3.86
N LEU A 271 -12.54 1.31 5.05
CA LEU A 271 -12.64 2.75 5.25
C LEU A 271 -11.29 3.41 4.93
N PHE A 272 -11.31 4.58 4.28
CA PHE A 272 -10.09 5.28 3.86
C PHE A 272 -10.12 6.78 4.21
N ASP A 273 -8.94 7.35 4.47
CA ASP A 273 -8.67 8.80 4.49
C ASP A 273 -7.24 9.06 3.97
N TYR A 274 -7.15 9.68 2.79
CA TYR A 274 -5.91 9.91 2.06
C TYR A 274 -5.34 11.30 2.33
N TRP A 275 -4.04 11.36 2.56
CA TRP A 275 -3.29 12.58 2.88
C TRP A 275 -2.03 12.70 2.05
N ARG A 276 -1.62 13.93 1.75
CA ARG A 276 -0.28 14.18 1.20
C ARG A 276 0.67 14.59 2.30
N ASP A 277 1.84 13.97 2.29
CA ASP A 277 2.96 14.45 3.09
C ASP A 277 3.53 15.77 2.52
N PRO A 278 4.44 16.45 3.23
CA PRO A 278 4.99 17.74 2.80
C PRO A 278 5.71 17.72 1.44
N ASP A 279 6.16 16.56 0.97
CA ASP A 279 6.81 16.42 -0.34
C ASP A 279 5.87 15.85 -1.41
N GLY A 280 4.58 15.69 -1.08
CA GLY A 280 3.53 15.27 -1.98
C GLY A 280 3.36 13.76 -2.14
N LEU A 281 4.02 12.90 -1.35
CA LEU A 281 3.69 11.47 -1.36
C LEU A 281 2.30 11.25 -0.74
N LEU A 282 1.52 10.38 -1.35
CA LEU A 282 0.18 10.05 -0.90
C LEU A 282 0.23 8.90 0.11
N VAL A 283 -0.36 9.08 1.28
CA VAL A 283 -0.48 8.07 2.33
C VAL A 283 -1.93 7.93 2.76
N GLU A 284 -2.29 6.76 3.24
CA GLU A 284 -3.67 6.41 3.59
C GLU A 284 -3.76 5.95 5.05
N HIS A 285 -4.74 6.46 5.79
CA HIS A 285 -5.27 5.75 6.95
C HIS A 285 -6.39 4.83 6.49
N PHE A 286 -6.33 3.58 6.92
CA PHE A 286 -7.42 2.63 6.67
C PHE A 286 -7.87 1.91 7.94
N THR A 287 -9.10 1.41 7.93
CA THR A 287 -9.65 0.51 8.96
C THR A 287 -10.81 -0.29 8.37
N ASP A 288 -11.27 -1.33 9.07
CA ASP A 288 -12.46 -2.12 8.69
C ASP A 288 -12.38 -2.71 7.27
N GLY A 289 -11.22 -3.29 6.93
CA GLY A 289 -10.98 -3.99 5.67
C GLY A 289 -11.33 -5.48 5.72
N ASP A 290 -11.73 -6.03 4.58
CA ASP A 290 -12.08 -7.44 4.47
C ASP A 290 -10.87 -8.36 4.65
N MET A 291 -11.09 -9.54 5.22
CA MET A 291 -10.07 -10.55 5.49
C MET A 291 -10.34 -11.82 4.71
N PHE A 292 -9.42 -12.22 3.82
CA PHE A 292 -9.59 -13.34 2.89
C PHE A 292 -8.55 -14.44 3.16
N ASP A 293 -8.95 -15.70 2.98
CA ASP A 293 -8.05 -16.86 2.98
C ASP A 293 -7.71 -17.31 1.53
N CYS A 294 -7.06 -18.48 1.38
CA CYS A 294 -6.68 -19.00 0.07
C CYS A 294 -7.83 -19.61 -0.75
N THR A 295 -9.02 -19.79 -0.18
CA THR A 295 -10.19 -20.39 -0.84
C THR A 295 -10.97 -19.38 -1.68
N ALA A 296 -10.90 -18.09 -1.34
CA ALA A 296 -11.50 -17.02 -2.12
C ALA A 296 -10.86 -16.92 -3.52
N ALA A 297 -11.70 -17.06 -4.56
CA ALA A 297 -11.29 -16.87 -5.95
C ALA A 297 -11.26 -15.37 -6.31
N PRO A 298 -10.41 -14.94 -7.28
CA PRO A 298 -10.39 -13.56 -7.70
C PRO A 298 -11.72 -13.13 -8.34
N GLU A 299 -12.26 -11.98 -7.94
CA GLU A 299 -13.38 -11.36 -8.65
C GLU A 299 -12.89 -10.42 -9.76
N TRP A 300 -13.77 -10.10 -10.71
CA TRP A 300 -13.47 -9.21 -11.83
C TRP A 300 -14.48 -8.07 -11.93
N ALA A 301 -13.99 -6.83 -11.98
CA ALA A 301 -14.86 -5.66 -12.10
C ALA A 301 -14.31 -4.59 -13.06
N PRO A 302 -15.16 -3.72 -13.63
CA PRO A 302 -14.70 -2.58 -14.42
C PRO A 302 -13.93 -1.57 -13.56
N PHE A 303 -12.77 -1.12 -14.04
CA PHE A 303 -12.00 -0.04 -13.43
C PHE A 303 -12.64 1.31 -13.79
N THR A 304 -13.30 1.96 -12.83
CA THR A 304 -13.98 3.27 -12.99
C THR A 304 -13.73 4.12 -11.75
N ALA A 305 -13.75 5.46 -11.83
CA ALA A 305 -13.54 6.29 -10.63
C ALA A 305 -14.73 6.19 -9.67
N SER A 306 -15.96 6.14 -10.18
CA SER A 306 -17.17 5.84 -9.39
C SER A 306 -17.12 4.44 -8.74
N GLY A 307 -16.47 3.48 -9.38
CA GLY A 307 -16.24 2.13 -8.83
C GLY A 307 -15.16 2.05 -7.74
N LEU A 308 -14.48 3.15 -7.40
CA LEU A 308 -13.46 3.13 -6.33
C LEU A 308 -14.06 3.16 -4.93
N SER A 309 -15.25 3.73 -4.75
CA SER A 309 -15.87 3.89 -3.42
C SER A 309 -17.36 3.56 -3.42
N GLN A 310 -17.82 2.85 -2.40
CA GLN A 310 -19.24 2.60 -2.13
C GLN A 310 -19.95 3.90 -1.70
N TRP A 311 -19.29 4.69 -0.86
CA TRP A 311 -19.72 6.01 -0.43
C TRP A 311 -18.51 6.85 -0.02
N GLY A 312 -18.67 8.17 -0.06
CA GLY A 312 -17.62 9.14 0.22
C GLY A 312 -17.78 10.36 -0.70
N PRO A 313 -16.93 11.38 -0.54
CA PRO A 313 -16.89 12.47 -1.50
C PRO A 313 -16.43 11.96 -2.87
N PRO A 314 -16.82 12.62 -3.98
CA PRO A 314 -16.31 12.28 -5.30
C PRO A 314 -14.79 12.38 -5.32
N VAL A 315 -14.15 11.46 -6.05
CA VAL A 315 -12.70 11.45 -6.23
C VAL A 315 -12.27 12.79 -6.82
N ASN A 316 -11.25 13.43 -6.24
CA ASN A 316 -10.79 14.74 -6.71
C ASN A 316 -9.51 14.64 -7.57
N ARG A 317 -9.21 15.74 -8.27
CA ARG A 317 -8.04 15.84 -9.16
C ARG A 317 -6.71 15.65 -8.42
N ASN A 318 -6.65 16.06 -7.16
CA ASN A 318 -5.44 15.88 -6.37
C ASN A 318 -5.16 14.39 -6.18
N PHE A 319 -6.15 13.58 -5.81
CA PHE A 319 -5.99 12.13 -5.71
C PHE A 319 -5.62 11.49 -7.06
N LEU A 320 -6.30 11.88 -8.15
CA LEU A 320 -6.02 11.36 -9.50
C LEU A 320 -4.67 11.81 -10.07
N GLY A 321 -3.96 12.73 -9.41
CA GLY A 321 -2.72 13.32 -9.93
C GLY A 321 -2.94 14.10 -11.23
N THR A 322 -4.12 14.70 -11.40
CA THR A 322 -4.51 15.49 -12.59
C THR A 322 -4.63 16.99 -12.32
N ASP A 323 -3.94 17.47 -11.28
CA ASP A 323 -3.85 18.90 -11.01
C ASP A 323 -2.95 19.63 -12.03
N PRO A 324 -3.14 20.94 -12.28
CA PRO A 324 -2.39 21.66 -13.31
C PRO A 324 -0.86 21.57 -13.17
N LYS A 325 -0.33 21.32 -11.97
CA LYS A 325 1.11 21.22 -11.74
C LYS A 325 1.67 19.85 -12.18
N SER A 326 0.86 18.80 -12.18
CA SER A 326 1.28 17.45 -12.59
C SER A 326 1.18 17.22 -14.11
N ILE A 327 0.33 17.99 -14.82
CA ILE A 327 0.05 17.82 -16.25
C ILE A 327 1.32 17.66 -17.12
N PRO A 328 2.36 18.51 -17.01
CA PRO A 328 3.53 18.38 -17.88
C PRO A 328 4.29 17.06 -17.66
N GLY A 329 4.36 16.60 -16.40
CA GLY A 329 4.98 15.34 -16.03
C GLY A 329 4.20 14.15 -16.57
N GLU A 330 2.87 14.16 -16.37
CA GLU A 330 1.99 13.10 -16.86
C GLU A 330 1.99 13.00 -18.39
N ALA A 331 1.93 14.13 -19.10
CA ALA A 331 2.01 14.14 -20.56
C ALA A 331 3.33 13.55 -21.07
N ARG A 332 4.46 13.87 -20.39
CA ARG A 332 5.76 13.29 -20.72
C ARG A 332 5.80 11.79 -20.46
N SER A 333 5.23 11.33 -19.35
CA SER A 333 5.10 9.90 -19.04
C SER A 333 4.27 9.16 -20.09
N MET A 334 3.11 9.69 -20.46
CA MET A 334 2.26 9.10 -21.51
C MET A 334 3.00 9.02 -22.86
N LEU A 335 3.66 10.10 -23.28
CA LEU A 335 4.45 10.10 -24.51
C LEU A 335 5.62 9.11 -24.48
N SER A 336 6.29 8.98 -23.34
CA SER A 336 7.37 8.02 -23.16
C SER A 336 6.84 6.59 -23.23
N ALA A 337 5.76 6.29 -22.50
CA ALA A 337 5.18 4.96 -22.45
C ALA A 337 4.72 4.49 -23.84
N LEU A 338 4.03 5.35 -24.59
CA LEU A 338 3.57 5.03 -25.95
C LEU A 338 4.69 4.78 -26.97
N ARG A 339 5.92 5.24 -26.68
CA ARG A 339 7.10 5.07 -27.56
C ARG A 339 7.98 3.89 -27.15
N SER A 340 7.75 3.32 -25.99
CA SER A 340 8.53 2.22 -25.45
C SER A 340 7.80 0.89 -25.66
N ASP A 341 8.56 -0.20 -25.74
CA ASP A 341 8.01 -1.56 -25.81
C ASP A 341 7.52 -1.98 -24.41
N ASN A 342 6.22 -1.84 -24.17
CA ASN A 342 5.57 -2.13 -22.88
C ASN A 342 4.06 -2.38 -23.06
N GLU A 343 3.33 -2.60 -21.97
CA GLU A 343 1.90 -2.94 -22.00
C GLU A 343 0.97 -1.73 -22.16
N PHE A 344 1.48 -0.51 -22.09
CA PHE A 344 0.75 0.75 -22.12
C PHE A 344 0.67 1.33 -23.55
N ASP A 345 -0.27 0.82 -24.34
CA ASP A 345 -0.54 1.28 -25.70
C ASP A 345 -1.65 2.36 -25.81
N LEU A 346 -1.91 2.84 -27.03
CA LEU A 346 -2.95 3.85 -27.30
C LEU A 346 -4.34 3.41 -26.80
N ASN A 347 -4.68 2.13 -26.93
CA ASN A 347 -5.95 1.59 -26.47
C ASN A 347 -6.02 1.62 -24.92
N ARG A 348 -4.92 1.31 -24.22
CA ARG A 348 -4.84 1.43 -22.75
C ARG A 348 -4.90 2.89 -22.31
N LEU A 349 -4.32 3.82 -23.05
CA LEU A 349 -4.47 5.26 -22.79
C LEU A 349 -5.95 5.68 -22.89
N PHE A 350 -6.68 5.28 -23.94
CA PHE A 350 -8.12 5.55 -24.03
C PHE A 350 -8.91 4.92 -22.88
N GLY A 351 -8.53 3.72 -22.45
CA GLY A 351 -9.11 3.06 -21.29
C GLY A 351 -8.91 3.89 -20.01
N LEU A 352 -7.68 4.32 -19.75
CA LEU A 352 -7.33 5.16 -18.61
C LEU A 352 -8.08 6.50 -18.62
N MET A 353 -8.21 7.14 -19.79
CA MET A 353 -8.98 8.39 -19.92
C MET A 353 -10.46 8.19 -19.58
N LYS A 354 -11.05 7.05 -19.97
CA LYS A 354 -12.44 6.72 -19.59
C LYS A 354 -12.58 6.56 -18.08
N VAL A 355 -11.62 5.95 -17.40
CA VAL A 355 -11.62 5.84 -15.93
C VAL A 355 -11.70 7.21 -15.27
N ALA A 356 -10.90 8.18 -15.74
CA ALA A 356 -10.86 9.52 -15.16
C ALA A 356 -12.15 10.34 -15.42
N GLN A 357 -13.01 9.89 -16.33
CA GLN A 357 -14.27 10.55 -16.71
C GLN A 357 -15.53 9.85 -16.18
N SER A 358 -15.38 8.64 -15.62
CA SER A 358 -16.47 7.76 -15.12
C SER A 358 -16.55 7.74 -13.61
#